data_AF-A0A7S4MRH1-F1
#
_entry.id   AF-A0A7S4MRH1-F1
#
_cell.length_a   1.000
_cell.length_b   1.000
_cell.length_c   1.000
_cell.angle_alpha   90.00
_cell.angle_beta   90.00
_cell.angle_gamma   90.00
#
_symmetry.space_group_name_H-M   'P 1'
#
loop_
_entity.id
_entity.type
_entity.pdbx_description
1 polymer ?
#
loop_
_entity_poly.entity_id
_entity_poly.type
_entity_poly.pdbx_seq_one_letter_code
_entity_poly.pdbx_strand_id
1 'polypeptide(L)'
;HMDLMADTQEDFRLSVEAQQAIISHMNKDHVGHMVLMCNKLKDLQSLYSDVNQVLEAEMIAVDKRGFDVQAVCSLVDNGSRKEVIHFDFPRPATQRSDVRQMMVAMVQMAS
;
A
#
# COMPACT_ATOMS: atom_id res chain seq x y z
N HIS A 1 -14.32 42.23 15.42
CA HIS A 1 -15.00 41.33 14.48
C HIS A 1 -13.93 40.38 13.98
N MET A 2 -14.04 39.11 14.40
CA MET A 2 -13.31 37.90 13.96
C MET A 2 -11.78 37.95 13.79
N ASP A 3 -11.08 37.43 14.81
CA ASP A 3 -9.77 36.79 14.69
C ASP A 3 -9.91 35.56 13.77
N LEU A 4 -9.29 35.62 12.59
CA LEU A 4 -9.02 34.42 11.77
C LEU A 4 -7.75 33.77 12.33
N MET A 5 -7.90 32.93 13.35
CA MET A 5 -6.91 31.90 13.62
C MET A 5 -7.04 30.85 12.52
N ALA A 6 -6.20 30.99 11.49
CA ALA A 6 -5.86 29.87 10.63
C ALA A 6 -5.06 28.89 11.49
N ASP A 7 -5.77 28.03 12.23
CA ASP A 7 -5.21 26.78 12.74
C ASP A 7 -4.78 25.97 11.52
N THR A 8 -3.54 26.17 11.08
CA THR A 8 -2.86 25.23 10.19
C THR A 8 -2.69 23.95 10.99
N GLN A 9 -3.72 23.11 10.94
CA GLN A 9 -3.71 21.75 11.44
C GLN A 9 -2.45 21.09 10.88
N GLU A 10 -1.46 20.80 11.74
CA GLU A 10 -0.23 20.15 11.32
C GLU A 10 -0.60 18.87 10.57
N ASP A 11 -0.27 18.87 9.29
CA ASP A 11 -0.68 17.84 8.36
C ASP A 11 0.06 16.56 8.77
N PHE A 12 -0.65 15.56 9.33
CA PHE A 12 -0.03 14.34 9.88
C PHE A 12 0.96 13.74 8.87
N ARG A 13 2.20 13.52 9.32
CA ARG A 13 3.27 12.90 8.53
C ARG A 13 3.91 11.79 9.34
N LEU A 14 4.06 10.63 8.72
CA LEU A 14 4.89 9.57 9.28
C LEU A 14 6.35 10.01 9.23
N SER A 15 7.08 9.89 10.33
CA SER A 15 8.54 10.05 10.32
C SER A 15 9.17 8.98 9.42
N VAL A 16 10.36 9.25 8.90
CA VAL A 16 11.09 8.29 8.05
C VAL A 16 11.33 6.98 8.79
N GLU A 17 11.66 7.04 10.09
CA GLU A 17 11.87 5.87 10.93
C GLU A 17 10.58 5.05 11.10
N ALA A 18 9.43 5.74 11.25
CA ALA A 18 8.14 5.07 11.36
C ALA A 18 7.75 4.36 10.05
N GLN A 19 8.01 4.99 8.90
CA GLN A 19 7.79 4.39 7.58
C GLN A 19 8.67 3.14 7.41
N GLN A 20 9.97 3.26 7.68
CA GLN A 20 10.92 2.14 7.58
C GLN A 20 10.55 0.97 8.50
N ALA A 21 10.11 1.25 9.73
CA ALA A 21 9.66 0.22 10.65
C ALA A 21 8.40 -0.52 10.15
N ILE A 22 7.45 0.20 9.53
CA ILE A 22 6.25 -0.41 8.92
C ILE A 22 6.67 -1.26 7.72
N ILE A 23 7.46 -0.71 6.80
CA ILE A 23 7.95 -1.42 5.60
C ILE A 23 8.67 -2.71 5.99
N SER A 24 9.62 -2.62 6.93
CA SER A 24 10.39 -3.78 7.40
C SER A 24 9.51 -4.85 8.01
N HIS A 25 8.53 -4.48 8.83
CA HIS A 25 7.61 -5.42 9.45
C HIS A 25 6.72 -6.11 8.39
N MET A 26 6.17 -5.35 7.44
CA MET A 26 5.33 -5.90 6.38
C MET A 26 6.09 -6.85 5.45
N ASN A 27 7.29 -6.47 5.03
CA ASN A 27 8.14 -7.29 4.16
C ASN A 27 8.69 -8.54 4.86
N LYS A 28 8.71 -8.56 6.20
CA LYS A 28 9.17 -9.73 6.97
C LYS A 28 8.03 -10.70 7.26
N ASP A 29 6.90 -10.18 7.74
CA ASP A 29 5.87 -11.00 8.37
C ASP A 29 4.60 -11.16 7.52
N HIS A 30 4.44 -10.35 6.45
CA HIS A 30 3.16 -10.21 5.74
C HIS A 30 3.25 -10.25 4.20
N VAL A 31 4.35 -10.75 3.63
CA VAL A 31 4.56 -10.84 2.17
C VAL A 31 3.42 -11.59 1.46
N GLY A 32 3.00 -12.73 1.99
CA GLY A 32 1.91 -13.52 1.40
C GLY A 32 0.58 -12.75 1.33
N HIS A 33 0.30 -11.91 2.32
CA HIS A 33 -0.89 -11.05 2.30
C HIS A 33 -0.77 -9.93 1.26
N MET A 34 0.42 -9.36 1.05
CA MET A 34 0.61 -8.35 0.01
C MET A 34 0.43 -8.93 -1.39
N VAL A 35 0.92 -10.15 -1.65
CA VAL A 35 0.65 -10.86 -2.91
C VAL A 35 -0.86 -11.09 -3.09
N LEU A 36 -1.54 -11.54 -2.05
CA LEU A 36 -3.00 -11.74 -2.07
C LEU A 36 -3.74 -10.45 -2.39
N MET A 37 -3.37 -9.34 -1.75
CA MET A 37 -3.94 -8.02 -2.01
C MET A 37 -3.72 -7.57 -3.45
N CYS A 38 -2.53 -7.76 -4.01
CA CYS A 38 -2.24 -7.41 -5.40
C CYS A 38 -3.08 -8.22 -6.38
N ASN A 39 -3.30 -9.51 -6.12
CA ASN A 39 -4.10 -10.36 -7.01
C ASN A 39 -5.61 -10.16 -6.87
N LYS A 40 -6.12 -9.77 -5.68
CA LYS A 40 -7.57 -9.69 -5.42
C LYS A 40 -8.14 -8.28 -5.46
N LEU A 41 -7.40 -7.28 -4.97
CA LEU A 41 -7.91 -5.91 -4.83
C LEU A 41 -7.54 -5.02 -6.01
N LYS A 42 -6.52 -5.42 -6.78
CA LYS A 42 -6.11 -4.74 -7.99
C LYS A 42 -6.35 -5.70 -9.14
N ASP A 43 -7.30 -5.33 -9.98
CA ASP A 43 -7.57 -6.05 -11.22
C ASP A 43 -6.46 -5.75 -12.23
N LEU A 44 -5.28 -6.33 -12.01
CA LEU A 44 -4.10 -6.09 -12.83
C LEU A 44 -4.29 -6.60 -14.25
N GLN A 45 -5.15 -7.58 -14.47
CA GLN A 45 -5.46 -8.09 -15.81
C GLN A 45 -6.24 -7.08 -16.65
N SER A 46 -7.10 -6.25 -16.05
CA SER A 46 -7.76 -5.16 -16.79
C SER A 46 -6.85 -3.97 -17.07
N LEU A 47 -5.84 -3.74 -16.24
CA LEU A 47 -4.82 -2.71 -16.47
C LEU A 47 -3.74 -3.17 -17.46
N TYR A 48 -3.44 -4.47 -17.47
CA TYR A 48 -2.33 -5.05 -18.21
C TYR A 48 -2.71 -6.43 -18.78
N SER A 49 -3.08 -6.45 -20.06
CA SER A 49 -3.59 -7.65 -20.73
C SER A 49 -2.61 -8.81 -20.82
N ASP A 50 -1.31 -8.55 -20.60
CA ASP A 50 -0.22 -9.52 -20.66
C ASP A 50 0.19 -10.06 -19.28
N VAL A 51 -0.38 -9.53 -18.18
CA VAL A 51 -0.15 -10.01 -16.82
C VAL A 51 -1.07 -11.19 -16.52
N ASN A 52 -0.51 -12.29 -16.02
CA ASN A 52 -1.28 -13.43 -15.55
C ASN A 52 -1.59 -13.30 -14.04
N GLN A 53 -0.55 -13.22 -13.20
CA GLN A 53 -0.68 -13.09 -11.74
C GLN A 53 0.58 -12.49 -11.11
N VAL A 54 0.44 -11.93 -9.90
CA VAL A 54 1.57 -11.53 -9.04
C VAL A 54 2.13 -12.73 -8.30
N LEU A 55 3.45 -12.89 -8.37
CA LEU A 55 4.23 -13.96 -7.73
C LEU A 55 4.86 -13.50 -6.41
N GLU A 56 5.39 -12.29 -6.40
CA GLU A 56 6.11 -11.70 -5.26
C GLU A 56 5.67 -10.25 -5.05
N ALA A 57 5.76 -9.77 -3.81
CA ALA A 57 5.36 -8.41 -3.45
C ALA A 57 6.26 -7.88 -2.32
N GLU A 58 6.76 -6.65 -2.50
CA GLU A 58 7.55 -5.93 -1.52
C GLU A 58 6.97 -4.52 -1.33
N MET A 59 6.66 -4.14 -0.09
CA MET A 59 6.31 -2.76 0.21
C MET A 59 7.55 -1.88 0.08
N ILE A 60 7.44 -0.78 -0.68
CA ILE A 60 8.55 0.15 -0.93
C ILE A 60 8.31 1.55 -0.37
N ALA A 61 7.05 1.92 -0.13
CA ALA A 61 6.68 3.19 0.46
C ALA A 61 5.37 3.08 1.24
N VAL A 62 5.19 3.96 2.24
CA VAL A 62 3.94 4.14 2.96
C VAL A 62 3.84 5.59 3.42
N ASP A 63 2.67 6.18 3.27
CA ASP A 63 2.40 7.54 3.73
C ASP A 63 1.01 7.64 4.38
N LYS A 64 0.50 8.86 4.56
CA LYS A 64 -0.81 9.08 5.16
C LYS A 64 -1.98 8.70 4.24
N ARG A 65 -1.75 8.57 2.93
CA ARG A 65 -2.76 8.34 1.91
C ARG A 65 -2.81 6.88 1.47
N GLY A 66 -1.72 6.14 1.59
CA GLY A 66 -1.67 4.77 1.14
C GLY A 66 -0.28 4.16 1.26
N PHE A 67 -0.02 3.13 0.47
CA PHE A 67 1.29 2.49 0.36
C PHE A 67 1.54 1.93 -1.03
N ASP A 68 2.81 1.81 -1.37
CA ASP A 68 3.28 1.28 -2.65
C ASP A 68 3.88 -0.10 -2.46
N VAL A 69 3.54 -0.99 -3.38
CA VAL A 69 4.08 -2.34 -3.46
C VAL A 69 4.78 -2.53 -4.80
N GLN A 70 6.05 -2.92 -4.77
CA GLN A 70 6.73 -3.48 -5.92
C GLN A 70 6.32 -4.95 -6.06
N ALA A 71 5.52 -5.26 -7.08
CA ALA A 71 5.09 -6.61 -7.42
C ALA A 71 5.95 -7.20 -8.55
N VAL A 72 6.27 -8.49 -8.45
CA VAL A 72 6.79 -9.28 -9.57
C VAL A 72 5.62 -10.02 -10.21
N CYS A 73 5.26 -9.62 -11.42
CA CYS A 73 4.17 -10.19 -12.18
C CYS A 73 4.70 -11.25 -13.14
N SER A 74 4.03 -12.41 -13.19
CA SER A 74 4.18 -13.36 -14.28
C SER A 74 3.39 -12.88 -15.50
N LEU A 75 3.96 -13.09 -16.68
CA LEU A 75 3.34 -12.76 -17.95
C LEU A 75 2.76 -14.01 -18.63
N VAL A 76 1.81 -13.81 -19.53
CA VAL A 76 1.16 -14.88 -20.30
C VAL A 76 2.13 -15.65 -21.19
N ASP A 77 3.26 -15.05 -21.58
CA ASP A 77 4.32 -15.64 -22.41
C ASP A 77 5.41 -16.35 -21.60
N ASN A 78 5.17 -16.60 -20.31
CA ASN A 78 6.13 -17.10 -19.33
C ASN A 78 7.27 -16.13 -18.97
N GLY A 79 7.16 -14.86 -19.35
CA GLY A 79 8.04 -13.79 -18.86
C GLY A 79 7.70 -13.34 -17.45
N SER A 80 8.50 -12.42 -16.92
CA SER A 80 8.18 -11.69 -15.70
C SER A 80 8.54 -10.22 -15.83
N ARG A 81 7.80 -9.37 -15.10
CA ARG A 81 8.10 -7.94 -15.00
C ARG A 81 7.80 -7.41 -13.61
N LYS A 82 8.40 -6.27 -13.28
CA LYS A 82 8.16 -5.56 -12.02
C LYS A 82 7.18 -4.42 -12.25
N GLU A 83 6.16 -4.33 -11.40
CA GLU A 83 5.17 -3.25 -11.40
C GLU A 83 5.06 -2.60 -10.03
N VAL A 84 4.89 -1.28 -9.99
CA VAL A 84 4.60 -0.57 -8.74
C VAL A 84 3.09 -0.38 -8.65
N ILE A 85 2.50 -0.92 -7.60
CA ILE A 85 1.06 -0.90 -7.34
C ILE A 85 0.80 -0.02 -6.12
N HIS A 86 0.05 1.06 -6.33
CA HIS A 86 -0.41 1.93 -5.26
C HIS A 86 -1.73 1.45 -4.65
N PHE A 87 -1.79 1.37 -3.33
CA PHE A 87 -2.99 1.05 -2.56
C PHE A 87 -3.44 2.26 -1.75
N ASP A 88 -4.55 2.87 -2.17
CA ASP A 88 -5.17 3.98 -1.45
C ASP A 88 -5.81 3.51 -0.15
N PHE A 89 -5.58 4.27 0.92
CA PHE A 89 -6.41 4.20 2.11
C PHE A 89 -7.77 4.88 1.86
N PRO A 90 -8.85 4.40 2.48
CA PRO A 90 -10.20 4.94 2.28
C PRO A 90 -10.34 6.39 2.79
N ARG A 91 -9.46 6.81 3.69
CA ARG A 91 -9.30 8.19 4.15
C ARG A 91 -7.84 8.43 4.52
N PRO A 92 -7.36 9.68 4.52
CA PRO A 92 -6.06 10.00 5.08
C PRO A 92 -5.94 9.53 6.53
N ALA A 93 -4.84 8.88 6.86
CA ALA A 93 -4.45 8.61 8.24
C ALA A 93 -4.14 9.94 8.95
N THR A 94 -4.58 10.05 10.20
CA THR A 94 -4.29 11.23 11.05
C THR A 94 -3.33 10.90 12.19
N GLN A 95 -3.00 9.63 12.36
CA GLN A 95 -2.10 9.10 13.39
C GLN A 95 -1.52 7.76 12.93
N ARG A 96 -0.41 7.32 13.53
CA ARG A 96 0.29 6.08 13.14
C ARG A 96 -0.58 4.81 13.28
N SER A 97 -1.42 4.76 14.30
CA SER A 97 -2.35 3.65 14.52
C SER A 97 -3.37 3.49 13.39
N ASP A 98 -3.76 4.58 12.74
CA ASP A 98 -4.71 4.54 11.62
C ASP A 98 -4.13 3.79 10.43
N VAL A 99 -2.85 4.03 10.10
CA VAL A 99 -2.14 3.34 9.01
C VAL A 99 -2.20 1.83 9.21
N ARG A 100 -1.85 1.36 10.43
CA ARG A 100 -1.93 -0.07 10.77
C ARG A 100 -3.36 -0.61 10.64
N GLN A 101 -4.35 0.11 11.16
CA GLN A 101 -5.76 -0.33 11.10
C GLN A 101 -6.25 -0.43 9.65
N MET A 102 -5.92 0.54 8.80
CA MET A 102 -6.29 0.55 7.38
C MET A 102 -5.63 -0.62 6.64
N MET A 103 -4.34 -0.86 6.87
CA MET A 103 -3.64 -2.00 6.27
C MET A 103 -4.27 -3.34 6.70
N VAL A 104 -4.61 -3.51 7.97
CA VAL A 104 -5.33 -4.71 8.46
C VAL A 104 -6.68 -4.88 7.78
N ALA A 105 -7.45 -3.80 7.66
CA ALA A 105 -8.75 -3.84 6.99
C ALA A 105 -8.61 -4.25 5.51
N MET A 106 -7.60 -3.75 4.80
CA MET A 106 -7.36 -4.13 3.41
C MET A 106 -6.94 -5.60 3.26
N VAL A 107 -6.13 -6.12 4.19
CA VAL A 107 -5.81 -7.56 4.22
C VAL A 107 -7.06 -8.40 4.45
N GLN A 108 -7.95 -7.98 5.35
CA GLN A 108 -9.22 -8.66 5.61
C GLN A 108 -10.16 -8.64 4.39
N MET A 109 -10.20 -7.54 3.63
CA MET A 109 -10.96 -7.47 2.37
C MET A 109 -10.40 -8.39 1.28
N ALA A 110 -9.10 -8.65 1.30
CA ALA A 110 -8.45 -9.57 0.36
C ALA A 110 -8.53 -11.05 0.81
N SER A 111 -8.91 -11.34 2.05
CA SER A 111 -9.00 -12.73 2.56
C SER A 111 -10.27 -13.40 2.06
#